data_AF-A0A2W6STY9-F1
#
_entry.id   AF-A0A2W6STY9-F1
#
_cell.length_a   1.000
_cell.length_b   1.000
_cell.length_c   1.000
_cell.angle_alpha   90.00
_cell.angle_beta   90.00
_cell.angle_gamma   90.00
#
_symmetry.space_group_name_H-M   'P 1'
#
loop_
_entity.id
_entity.type
_entity.pdbx_description
1 polymer ?
#
loop_
_entity_poly.entity_id
_entity_poly.type
_entity_poly.pdbx_seq_one_letter_code
_entity_poly.pdbx_strand_id
1 'polypeptide(L)'
;MGVEDFRQQDPDRDISAVRNFYAGVLLLAKEALIRAAPHADPALVIGAKLKPIPNGAGGIAMQQVGHTTVDFQQIGDRAKDFGVHIDHKALKALNTIRNDMEHHYTDESATAIRAAISKGFPVVASLFRQMDEVPTELLGDAWTAMLETKELYDQELKEARATLEKVDWHSPSLDGATLQCCECKSELVEQTDPDNESQDSVELRCRTCGEFPVLADVVEQVIDRTYGVEAYVRHKDAGEEGPIYTCPACDRHTLVEGEDACANCNESLDYASECERCGNGISIQDFLDGLDGGLCSYCSWQMEKIMRED
;
A
#
# COMPACT_ATOMS: atom_id res chain seq x y z
N MET A 1 -4.41 -4.29 25.39
CA MET A 1 -3.66 -3.88 24.17
C MET A 1 -3.96 -2.42 23.77
N GLY A 2 -4.39 -1.56 24.71
CA GLY A 2 -4.72 -0.15 24.40
C GLY A 2 -5.98 0.03 23.56
N VAL A 3 -6.77 -1.03 23.36
CA VAL A 3 -8.01 -1.00 22.57
C VAL A 3 -9.11 -0.27 23.35
N GLU A 4 -9.01 -0.29 24.67
CA GLU A 4 -9.96 0.32 25.59
C GLU A 4 -9.93 1.87 25.53
N ASP A 5 -8.76 2.44 25.24
CA ASP A 5 -8.56 3.89 25.10
C ASP A 5 -9.18 4.44 23.81
N PHE A 6 -9.42 3.58 22.82
CA PHE A 6 -10.02 3.92 21.52
C PHE A 6 -11.48 4.39 21.61
N ARG A 7 -12.18 4.00 22.69
CA ARG A 7 -13.58 4.39 22.92
C ARG A 7 -13.76 5.86 23.29
N GLN A 8 -12.68 6.55 23.67
CA GLN A 8 -12.77 7.88 24.28
C GLN A 8 -12.67 9.05 23.27
N GLN A 9 -12.39 8.77 21.99
CA GLN A 9 -12.29 9.78 20.91
C GLN A 9 -11.38 10.97 21.25
N ASP A 10 -10.29 10.71 21.97
CA ASP A 10 -9.29 11.71 22.36
C ASP A 10 -8.05 11.54 21.45
N PRO A 11 -7.72 12.52 20.59
CA PRO A 11 -6.63 12.40 19.60
C PRO A 11 -5.27 12.03 20.21
N ASP A 12 -4.95 12.55 21.41
CA ASP A 12 -3.69 12.24 22.09
C ASP A 12 -3.69 10.80 22.63
N ARG A 13 -4.86 10.27 23.00
CA ARG A 13 -5.03 8.88 23.45
C ARG A 13 -5.09 7.90 22.28
N ASP A 14 -5.59 8.31 21.11
CA ASP A 14 -5.62 7.49 19.89
C ASP A 14 -4.20 7.12 19.45
N ILE A 15 -3.23 8.03 19.57
CA ILE A 15 -1.80 7.77 19.26
C ILE A 15 -1.20 6.74 20.23
N SER A 16 -1.46 6.89 21.53
CA SER A 16 -1.01 5.92 22.54
C SER A 16 -1.67 4.55 22.37
N ALA A 17 -2.95 4.51 22.00
CA ALA A 17 -3.68 3.29 21.70
C ALA A 17 -3.05 2.53 20.52
N VAL A 18 -2.68 3.22 19.44
CA VAL A 18 -1.97 2.59 18.30
C VAL A 18 -0.64 2.00 18.74
N ARG A 19 0.18 2.76 19.47
CA ARG A 19 1.50 2.27 19.93
C ARG A 19 1.35 1.02 20.79
N ASN A 20 0.36 1.02 21.69
CA ASN A 20 0.06 -0.11 22.56
C ASN A 20 -0.48 -1.31 21.78
N PHE A 21 -1.34 -1.06 20.80
CA PHE A 21 -1.89 -2.11 19.93
C PHE A 21 -0.78 -2.73 19.09
N TYR A 22 0.03 -1.91 18.41
CA TYR A 22 1.17 -2.33 17.61
C TYR A 22 2.16 -3.17 18.45
N ALA A 23 2.53 -2.69 19.64
CA ALA A 23 3.40 -3.43 20.54
C ALA A 23 2.76 -4.77 20.98
N GLY A 24 1.45 -4.78 21.25
CA GLY A 24 0.68 -5.98 21.56
C GLY A 24 0.71 -7.01 20.43
N VAL A 25 0.44 -6.60 19.19
CA VAL A 25 0.51 -7.48 18.01
C VAL A 25 1.92 -8.03 17.81
N LEU A 26 2.95 -7.20 18.02
CA LEU A 26 4.35 -7.59 17.88
C LEU A 26 4.72 -8.68 18.90
N LEU A 27 4.30 -8.51 20.16
CA LEU A 27 4.52 -9.51 21.21
C LEU A 27 3.74 -10.80 20.95
N LEU A 28 2.50 -10.69 20.50
CA LEU A 28 1.67 -11.85 20.16
C LEU A 28 2.27 -12.67 19.02
N ALA A 29 2.80 -12.00 17.99
CA ALA A 29 3.47 -12.67 16.88
C ALA A 29 4.78 -13.35 17.32
N LYS A 30 5.55 -12.73 18.22
CA LYS A 30 6.76 -13.35 18.81
C LYS A 30 6.42 -14.60 19.60
N GLU A 31 5.35 -14.54 20.40
CA GLU A 31 4.87 -15.71 21.16
C GLU A 31 4.44 -16.84 20.23
N ALA A 32 3.72 -16.54 19.14
CA ALA A 32 3.35 -17.53 18.14
C ALA A 32 4.57 -18.22 17.51
N LEU A 33 5.62 -17.46 17.19
CA LEU A 33 6.90 -18.02 16.70
C LEU A 33 7.56 -18.94 17.73
N ILE A 34 7.60 -18.53 19.00
CA ILE A 34 8.18 -19.33 20.09
C ILE A 34 7.41 -20.66 20.25
N ARG A 35 6.08 -20.61 20.23
CA ARG A 35 5.24 -21.82 20.35
C ARG A 35 5.35 -22.75 19.15
N ALA A 36 5.63 -22.23 17.96
CA ALA A 36 5.91 -23.04 16.77
C ALA A 36 7.21 -23.87 16.91
N ALA A 37 8.11 -23.48 17.82
CA ALA A 37 9.37 -24.17 18.07
C ALA A 37 9.56 -24.48 19.58
N PRO A 38 8.73 -25.38 20.16
CA PRO A 38 8.60 -25.53 21.62
C PRO A 38 9.85 -26.07 22.33
N HIS A 39 10.80 -26.63 21.58
CA HIS A 39 12.07 -27.16 22.11
C HIS A 39 13.28 -26.29 21.78
N ALA A 40 13.09 -25.22 21.01
CA ALA A 40 14.16 -24.28 20.70
C ALA A 40 14.34 -23.25 21.82
N ASP A 41 15.54 -22.70 21.92
CA ASP A 41 15.77 -21.52 22.76
C ASP A 41 15.01 -20.32 22.17
N PRO A 42 14.08 -19.69 22.92
CA PRO A 42 13.35 -18.51 22.45
C PRO A 42 14.27 -17.40 21.92
N ALA A 43 15.46 -17.20 22.50
CA ALA A 43 16.42 -16.20 22.05
C ALA A 43 16.88 -16.44 20.60
N LEU A 44 16.93 -17.71 20.17
CA LEU A 44 17.25 -18.06 18.79
C LEU A 44 16.04 -17.89 17.87
N VAL A 45 14.83 -18.11 18.38
CA VAL A 45 13.56 -17.99 17.64
C VAL A 45 13.12 -16.55 17.41
N ILE A 46 13.44 -15.62 18.31
CA ILE A 46 13.05 -14.21 18.18
C ILE A 46 14.23 -13.22 18.17
N GLY A 47 15.48 -13.67 18.23
CA GLY A 47 16.65 -12.78 18.19
C GLY A 47 16.88 -12.16 16.82
N ALA A 48 17.01 -10.83 16.73
CA ALA A 48 17.10 -10.11 15.44
C ALA A 48 18.35 -10.48 14.63
N LYS A 49 19.46 -10.79 15.30
CA LYS A 49 20.74 -11.18 14.70
C LYS A 49 21.29 -12.39 15.42
N LEU A 50 21.74 -13.39 14.67
CA LEU A 50 22.36 -14.60 15.20
C LEU A 50 23.79 -14.73 14.65
N LYS A 51 24.69 -15.27 15.46
CA LYS A 51 26.06 -15.62 15.03
C LYS A 51 26.39 -17.07 15.40
N PRO A 52 27.17 -17.78 14.57
CA PRO A 52 27.74 -19.06 14.96
C PRO A 52 28.86 -18.85 16.00
N ILE A 53 28.86 -19.66 17.05
CA ILE A 53 29.93 -19.75 18.05
C ILE A 53 30.40 -21.20 18.19
N PRO A 54 31.69 -21.46 18.44
CA PRO A 54 32.17 -22.82 18.67
C PRO A 54 31.47 -23.48 19.87
N ASN A 55 31.03 -24.72 19.71
CA ASN A 55 30.31 -25.46 20.77
C ASN A 55 31.24 -26.25 21.71
N GLY A 56 32.57 -26.14 21.54
CA GLY A 56 33.56 -26.86 22.34
C GLY A 56 33.75 -28.35 21.97
N ALA A 57 32.90 -28.93 21.12
CA ALA A 57 32.98 -30.30 20.61
C ALA A 57 33.41 -30.36 19.13
N GLY A 58 33.99 -29.28 18.61
CA GLY A 58 34.39 -29.16 17.20
C GLY A 58 33.27 -28.78 16.23
N GLY A 59 32.07 -28.47 16.73
CA GLY A 59 30.95 -27.94 15.94
C GLY A 59 30.63 -26.48 16.25
N ILE A 60 29.51 -26.00 15.72
CA ILE A 60 28.98 -24.65 15.97
C ILE A 60 27.64 -24.72 16.71
N ALA A 61 27.35 -23.71 17.52
CA ALA A 61 26.05 -23.40 18.08
C ALA A 61 25.67 -21.97 17.65
N MET A 62 24.37 -21.69 17.50
CA MET A 62 23.91 -20.33 17.21
C MET A 62 23.72 -19.57 18.52
N GLN A 63 24.02 -18.27 18.51
CA GLN A 63 23.79 -17.37 19.63
C GLN A 63 23.25 -16.03 19.15
N GLN A 64 22.29 -15.46 19.89
CA GLN A 64 21.81 -14.10 19.64
C GLN A 64 22.93 -13.06 19.84
N VAL A 65 22.96 -12.07 18.95
CA VAL A 65 23.84 -10.91 19.05
C VAL A 65 23.05 -9.77 19.69
N GLY A 66 23.49 -9.32 20.87
CA GLY A 66 22.82 -8.27 21.63
C GLY A 66 21.47 -8.72 22.19
N HIS A 67 20.58 -7.75 22.44
CA HIS A 67 19.26 -7.99 23.05
C HIS A 67 18.09 -7.62 22.12
N THR A 68 18.38 -7.16 20.89
CA THR A 68 17.35 -6.82 19.92
C THR A 68 16.65 -8.06 19.41
N THR A 69 15.32 -7.98 19.40
CA THR A 69 14.43 -9.04 18.91
C THR A 69 13.84 -8.64 17.57
N VAL A 70 13.29 -9.62 16.85
CA VAL A 70 12.71 -9.45 15.52
C VAL A 70 11.66 -8.34 15.49
N ASP A 71 11.69 -7.52 14.43
CA ASP A 71 10.64 -6.54 14.10
C ASP A 71 9.57 -7.17 13.18
N PHE A 72 8.57 -6.40 12.72
CA PHE A 72 7.52 -6.95 11.86
C PHE A 72 8.00 -7.46 10.51
N GLN A 73 9.06 -6.86 9.97
CA GLN A 73 9.63 -7.32 8.70
C GLN A 73 10.31 -8.68 8.89
N GLN A 74 11.14 -8.79 9.92
CA GLN A 74 11.81 -10.04 10.29
C GLN A 74 10.84 -11.13 10.77
N ILE A 75 9.75 -10.75 11.47
CA ILE A 75 8.68 -11.67 11.87
C ILE A 75 8.03 -12.27 10.64
N GLY A 76 7.77 -11.47 9.60
CA GLY A 76 7.26 -11.98 8.35
C GLY A 76 8.15 -13.09 7.81
N ASP A 77 9.43 -12.82 7.62
CA ASP A 77 10.36 -13.81 7.06
C ASP A 77 10.41 -15.08 7.92
N ARG A 78 10.48 -14.94 9.25
CA ARG A 78 10.47 -16.09 10.16
C ARG A 78 9.15 -16.85 10.16
N ALA A 79 8.02 -16.18 10.07
CA ALA A 79 6.72 -16.84 10.08
C ALA A 79 6.63 -17.87 8.95
N LYS A 80 7.20 -17.57 7.78
CA LYS A 80 7.32 -18.53 6.67
C LYS A 80 8.18 -19.74 7.04
N ASP A 81 9.33 -19.53 7.65
CA ASP A 81 10.27 -20.59 8.05
C ASP A 81 9.69 -21.52 9.14
N PHE A 82 8.93 -20.95 10.08
CA PHE A 82 8.33 -21.66 11.21
C PHE A 82 6.91 -22.18 10.94
N GLY A 83 6.37 -21.96 9.73
CA GLY A 83 5.01 -22.38 9.37
C GLY A 83 3.90 -21.64 10.11
N VAL A 84 4.16 -20.43 10.60
CA VAL A 84 3.17 -19.56 11.23
C VAL A 84 2.52 -18.70 10.16
N HIS A 85 1.20 -18.74 10.07
CA HIS A 85 0.42 -17.99 9.08
C HIS A 85 0.12 -16.58 9.57
N ILE A 86 0.88 -15.60 9.08
CA ILE A 86 0.65 -14.20 9.40
C ILE A 86 0.35 -13.42 8.13
N ASP A 87 -0.68 -12.58 8.16
CA ASP A 87 -0.97 -11.66 7.07
C ASP A 87 0.10 -10.56 7.02
N HIS A 88 1.10 -10.78 6.18
CA HIS A 88 2.20 -9.86 5.95
C HIS A 88 1.74 -8.50 5.42
N LYS A 89 0.65 -8.46 4.65
CA LYS A 89 0.12 -7.21 4.11
C LYS A 89 -0.46 -6.37 5.23
N ALA A 90 -1.22 -6.98 6.13
CA ALA A 90 -1.75 -6.32 7.32
C ALA A 90 -0.63 -5.85 8.27
N LEU A 91 0.41 -6.67 8.49
CA LEU A 91 1.57 -6.26 9.29
C LEU A 91 2.36 -5.10 8.67
N LYS A 92 2.59 -5.14 7.36
CA LYS A 92 3.28 -4.07 6.64
C LYS A 92 2.48 -2.76 6.74
N ALA A 93 1.16 -2.82 6.55
CA ALA A 93 0.28 -1.65 6.71
C ALA A 93 0.38 -1.06 8.13
N LEU A 94 0.30 -1.90 9.18
CA LEU A 94 0.49 -1.45 10.57
C LEU A 94 1.86 -0.81 10.82
N ASN A 95 2.93 -1.35 10.21
CA ASN A 95 4.28 -0.81 10.35
C ASN A 95 4.47 0.52 9.61
N THR A 96 3.92 0.64 8.40
CA THR A 96 3.90 1.90 7.65
C THR A 96 3.22 2.99 8.46
N ILE A 97 2.01 2.73 8.97
CA ILE A 97 1.26 3.70 9.77
C ILE A 97 2.01 4.09 11.06
N ARG A 98 2.63 3.14 11.75
CA ARG A 98 3.50 3.48 12.91
C ARG A 98 4.64 4.41 12.49
N ASN A 99 5.33 4.10 11.39
CA ASN A 99 6.46 4.89 10.93
C ASN A 99 6.02 6.30 10.53
N ASP A 100 4.91 6.42 9.80
CA ASP A 100 4.33 7.70 9.39
C ASP A 100 3.97 8.54 10.64
N MET A 101 3.41 7.90 11.68
CA MET A 101 3.15 8.52 12.99
C MET A 101 4.43 8.90 13.79
N GLU A 102 5.56 8.20 13.60
CA GLU A 102 6.82 8.49 14.28
C GLU A 102 7.65 9.56 13.55
N HIS A 103 7.49 9.68 12.24
CA HIS A 103 8.21 10.62 11.39
C HIS A 103 7.50 11.97 11.22
N HIS A 104 6.18 12.01 11.34
CA HIS A 104 5.39 13.24 11.31
C HIS A 104 4.69 13.43 12.65
N TYR A 105 5.20 14.34 13.49
CA TYR A 105 4.39 14.92 14.55
C TYR A 105 3.26 15.70 13.87
N THR A 106 2.12 15.02 13.71
CA THR A 106 0.76 15.50 13.40
C THR A 106 0.51 16.12 12.01
N ASP A 107 0.17 15.27 11.05
CA ASP A 107 -0.82 15.54 9.98
C ASP A 107 -1.77 14.34 9.74
N GLU A 108 -1.47 13.16 10.31
CA GLU A 108 -2.34 11.99 10.19
C GLU A 108 -3.62 12.16 11.02
N SER A 109 -4.77 12.07 10.35
CA SER A 109 -6.05 12.13 11.03
C SER A 109 -6.20 10.97 12.01
N ALA A 110 -6.82 11.21 13.17
CA ALA A 110 -7.16 10.16 14.15
C ALA A 110 -7.90 8.97 13.49
N THR A 111 -8.52 9.15 12.33
CA THR A 111 -9.26 8.13 11.62
C THR A 111 -8.42 7.25 10.68
N ALA A 112 -7.32 7.75 10.10
CA ALA A 112 -6.33 6.89 9.42
C ALA A 112 -5.82 5.82 10.38
N ILE A 113 -5.55 6.25 11.61
CA ILE A 113 -5.20 5.45 12.77
C ILE A 113 -6.28 4.40 13.08
N ARG A 114 -7.56 4.77 13.12
CA ARG A 114 -8.67 3.83 13.36
C ARG A 114 -8.77 2.75 12.28
N ALA A 115 -8.64 3.14 11.02
CA ALA A 115 -8.67 2.21 9.89
C ALA A 115 -7.50 1.22 9.94
N ALA A 116 -6.30 1.70 10.27
CA ALA A 116 -5.09 0.91 10.45
C ALA A 116 -5.26 -0.19 11.50
N ILE A 117 -5.72 0.20 12.69
CA ILE A 117 -5.95 -0.72 13.81
C ILE A 117 -6.99 -1.77 13.42
N SER A 118 -8.10 -1.34 12.81
CA SER A 118 -9.19 -2.24 12.39
C SER A 118 -8.71 -3.30 11.40
N LYS A 119 -7.81 -2.93 10.47
CA LYS A 119 -7.15 -3.88 9.55
C LYS A 119 -6.18 -4.84 10.26
N GLY A 120 -5.68 -4.48 11.44
CA GLY A 120 -4.84 -5.32 12.27
C GLY A 120 -5.58 -6.37 13.10
N PHE A 121 -6.87 -6.18 13.38
CA PHE A 121 -7.66 -7.11 14.20
C PHE A 121 -7.72 -8.56 13.67
N PRO A 122 -7.87 -8.80 12.35
CA PRO A 122 -7.79 -10.15 11.80
C PRO A 122 -6.44 -10.85 12.07
N VAL A 123 -5.34 -10.11 12.15
CA VAL A 123 -4.01 -10.67 12.50
C VAL A 123 -4.02 -11.21 13.92
N VAL A 124 -4.55 -10.43 14.87
CA VAL A 124 -4.71 -10.85 16.27
C VAL A 124 -5.57 -12.11 16.36
N ALA A 125 -6.72 -12.11 15.68
CA ALA A 125 -7.62 -13.27 15.62
C ALA A 125 -6.93 -14.53 15.05
N SER A 126 -6.10 -14.36 14.02
CA SER A 126 -5.34 -15.46 13.41
C SER A 126 -4.29 -16.02 14.37
N LEU A 127 -3.57 -15.15 15.08
CA LEU A 127 -2.52 -15.56 16.00
C LEU A 127 -3.08 -16.34 17.20
N PHE A 128 -4.18 -15.89 17.81
CA PHE A 128 -4.83 -16.64 18.88
C PHE A 128 -5.31 -18.02 18.41
N ARG A 129 -5.93 -18.12 17.24
CA ARG A 129 -6.35 -19.41 16.65
C ARG A 129 -5.19 -20.37 16.44
N GLN A 130 -4.04 -19.87 15.99
CA GLN A 130 -2.86 -20.70 15.76
C GLN A 130 -2.19 -21.18 17.05
N MET A 131 -2.34 -20.42 18.13
CA MET A 131 -1.84 -20.79 19.45
C MET A 131 -2.83 -21.61 20.28
N ASP A 132 -4.01 -21.92 19.72
CA ASP A 132 -5.14 -22.59 20.38
C ASP A 132 -5.61 -21.86 21.66
N GLU A 133 -5.59 -20.53 21.61
CA GLU A 133 -5.95 -19.64 22.71
C GLU A 133 -7.31 -19.00 22.48
N VAL A 134 -8.05 -18.75 23.56
CA VAL A 134 -9.39 -18.16 23.53
C VAL A 134 -9.30 -16.63 23.74
N PRO A 135 -9.50 -15.80 22.71
CA PRO A 135 -9.30 -14.35 22.83
C PRO A 135 -10.22 -13.69 23.87
N THR A 136 -11.47 -14.18 24.00
CA THR A 136 -12.44 -13.65 24.97
C THR A 136 -12.00 -13.85 26.41
N GLU A 137 -11.24 -14.91 26.71
CA GLU A 137 -10.73 -15.17 28.06
C GLU A 137 -9.51 -14.31 28.38
N LEU A 138 -8.64 -14.08 27.40
CA LEU A 138 -7.39 -13.33 27.58
C LEU A 138 -7.56 -11.81 27.47
N LEU A 139 -8.48 -11.35 26.63
CA LEU A 139 -8.69 -9.93 26.33
C LEU A 139 -10.00 -9.36 26.89
N GLY A 140 -10.97 -10.21 27.26
CA GLY A 140 -12.25 -9.77 27.82
C GLY A 140 -12.96 -8.73 26.94
N ASP A 141 -13.39 -7.63 27.54
CA ASP A 141 -14.12 -6.54 26.88
C ASP A 141 -13.38 -5.91 25.70
N ALA A 142 -12.04 -5.94 25.71
CA ALA A 142 -11.23 -5.43 24.61
C ALA A 142 -11.46 -6.23 23.32
N TRP A 143 -11.67 -7.55 23.43
CA TRP A 143 -11.99 -8.38 22.26
C TRP A 143 -13.34 -8.01 21.65
N THR A 144 -14.36 -7.80 22.48
CA THR A 144 -15.69 -7.34 22.01
C THR A 144 -15.57 -6.00 21.29
N ALA A 145 -14.83 -5.05 21.87
CA ALA A 145 -14.59 -3.75 21.24
C ALA A 145 -13.88 -3.85 19.87
N MET A 146 -12.93 -4.79 19.72
CA MET A 146 -12.27 -5.04 18.43
C MET A 146 -13.27 -5.56 17.38
N LEU A 147 -14.14 -6.50 17.76
CA LEU A 147 -15.14 -7.06 16.86
C LEU A 147 -16.14 -5.98 16.40
N GLU A 148 -16.70 -5.21 17.34
CA GLU A 148 -17.66 -4.12 17.05
C GLU A 148 -17.04 -3.07 16.12
N THR A 149 -15.80 -2.65 16.42
CA THR A 149 -15.09 -1.66 15.61
C THR A 149 -14.82 -2.18 14.20
N LYS A 150 -14.44 -3.46 14.06
CA LYS A 150 -14.22 -4.08 12.76
C LYS A 150 -15.49 -4.17 11.94
N GLU A 151 -16.58 -4.58 12.57
CA GLU A 151 -17.89 -4.74 11.91
C GLU A 151 -18.38 -3.40 11.35
N LEU A 152 -18.33 -2.34 12.16
CA LEU A 152 -18.71 -1.00 11.71
C LEU A 152 -17.82 -0.54 10.54
N TYR A 153 -16.50 -0.68 10.67
CA TYR A 153 -15.57 -0.27 9.61
C TYR A 153 -15.82 -1.04 8.29
N ASP A 154 -16.04 -2.35 8.37
CA ASP A 154 -16.30 -3.19 7.19
C ASP A 154 -17.62 -2.84 6.52
N GLN A 155 -18.65 -2.55 7.31
CA GLN A 155 -19.93 -2.09 6.78
C GLN A 155 -19.76 -0.77 6.04
N GLU A 156 -19.15 0.24 6.66
CA GLU A 156 -18.94 1.55 6.05
C GLU A 156 -18.08 1.47 4.79
N LEU A 157 -17.03 0.63 4.80
CA LEU A 157 -16.17 0.42 3.63
C LEU A 157 -16.92 -0.25 2.48
N LYS A 158 -17.76 -1.25 2.78
CA LYS A 158 -18.58 -1.92 1.80
C LYS A 158 -19.59 -0.96 1.17
N GLU A 159 -20.28 -0.17 1.98
CA GLU A 159 -21.26 0.80 1.50
C GLU A 159 -20.61 1.89 0.66
N ALA A 160 -19.47 2.44 1.09
CA ALA A 160 -18.71 3.43 0.33
C ALA A 160 -18.27 2.89 -1.03
N ARG A 161 -17.71 1.67 -1.08
CA ARG A 161 -17.32 1.01 -2.34
C ARG A 161 -18.50 0.73 -3.25
N ALA A 162 -19.63 0.30 -2.70
CA ALA A 162 -20.83 0.03 -3.48
C ALA A 162 -21.31 1.28 -4.25
N THR A 163 -21.06 2.48 -3.73
CA THR A 163 -21.36 3.70 -4.48
C THR A 163 -20.50 3.82 -5.74
N LEU A 164 -19.25 3.37 -5.73
CA LEU A 164 -18.29 3.55 -6.83
C LEU A 164 -18.30 2.39 -7.85
N GLU A 165 -18.99 1.29 -7.56
CA GLU A 165 -18.98 0.06 -8.38
C GLU A 165 -19.54 0.23 -9.80
N LYS A 166 -20.43 1.21 -10.01
CA LYS A 166 -21.06 1.47 -11.30
C LYS A 166 -20.33 2.50 -12.15
N VAL A 167 -19.29 3.13 -11.62
CA VAL A 167 -18.57 4.18 -12.33
C VAL A 167 -17.75 3.52 -13.44
N ASP A 168 -18.02 3.93 -14.69
CA ASP A 168 -17.20 3.66 -15.85
C ASP A 168 -15.94 4.54 -15.75
N TRP A 169 -14.88 3.95 -15.21
CA TRP A 169 -13.59 4.62 -15.08
C TRP A 169 -12.89 4.71 -16.43
N HIS A 170 -12.21 5.82 -16.68
CA HIS A 170 -11.46 6.05 -17.92
C HIS A 170 -10.27 5.09 -18.06
N SER A 171 -9.77 4.58 -16.94
CA SER A 171 -8.61 3.70 -16.88
C SER A 171 -8.94 2.38 -16.18
N PRO A 172 -8.56 1.23 -16.77
CA PRO A 172 -8.64 -0.07 -16.11
C PRO A 172 -7.87 -0.13 -14.79
N SER A 173 -6.85 0.72 -14.60
CA SER A 173 -6.11 0.82 -13.34
C SER A 173 -6.94 1.33 -12.17
N LEU A 174 -8.08 1.98 -12.44
CA LEU A 174 -9.02 2.46 -11.42
C LEU A 174 -10.10 1.42 -11.08
N ASP A 175 -10.33 0.43 -11.96
CA ASP A 175 -11.35 -0.59 -11.76
C ASP A 175 -11.04 -1.48 -10.54
N GLY A 176 -11.90 -1.37 -9.52
CA GLY A 176 -11.70 -2.06 -8.24
C GLY A 176 -10.54 -1.53 -7.40
N ALA A 177 -9.92 -0.42 -7.82
CA ALA A 177 -8.88 0.23 -7.05
C ALA A 177 -9.44 0.81 -5.75
N THR A 178 -8.60 0.86 -4.71
CA THR A 178 -8.99 1.43 -3.43
C THR A 178 -8.71 2.92 -3.40
N LEU A 179 -9.75 3.75 -3.55
CA LEU A 179 -9.62 5.20 -3.42
C LEU A 179 -9.31 5.60 -1.97
N GLN A 180 -8.54 6.67 -1.81
CA GLN A 180 -8.18 7.22 -0.51
C GLN A 180 -8.44 8.72 -0.48
N CYS A 181 -8.89 9.23 0.66
CA CYS A 181 -9.04 10.66 0.87
C CYS A 181 -7.67 11.33 0.92
N CYS A 182 -7.47 12.39 0.13
CA CYS A 182 -6.21 13.13 0.10
C CYS A 182 -5.84 13.73 1.48
N GLU A 183 -6.84 14.13 2.26
CA GLU A 183 -6.68 14.76 3.58
C GLU A 183 -6.42 13.72 4.69
N CYS A 184 -7.32 12.76 4.85
CA CYS A 184 -7.32 11.88 6.02
C CYS A 184 -6.80 10.47 5.73
N LYS A 185 -6.41 10.17 4.48
CA LYS A 185 -5.94 8.86 3.97
C LYS A 185 -6.91 7.69 4.16
N SER A 186 -8.14 7.97 4.61
CA SER A 186 -9.18 6.96 4.78
C SER A 186 -9.64 6.40 3.44
N GLU A 187 -9.94 5.10 3.43
CA GLU A 187 -10.52 4.40 2.28
C GLU A 187 -12.04 4.48 2.25
N LEU A 188 -12.65 5.13 3.26
CA LEU A 188 -14.08 5.38 3.33
C LEU A 188 -14.46 6.58 2.45
N VAL A 189 -14.13 6.47 1.17
CA VAL A 189 -14.47 7.43 0.11
C VAL A 189 -15.62 6.86 -0.69
N GLU A 190 -16.69 7.64 -0.80
CA GLU A 190 -17.88 7.31 -1.58
C GLU A 190 -18.10 8.39 -2.65
N GLN A 191 -18.91 8.09 -3.67
CA GLN A 191 -19.50 9.15 -4.48
C GLN A 191 -20.80 9.64 -3.85
N THR A 192 -21.08 10.92 -4.03
CA THR A 192 -22.28 11.58 -3.47
C THR A 192 -23.57 11.18 -4.18
N ASP A 193 -23.48 10.81 -5.46
CA ASP A 193 -24.56 10.28 -6.29
C ASP A 193 -24.34 8.79 -6.60
N PRO A 194 -24.98 7.85 -5.87
CA PRO A 194 -24.78 6.40 -6.06
C PRO A 194 -25.30 5.84 -7.39
N ASP A 195 -26.04 6.63 -8.16
CA ASP A 195 -26.57 6.24 -9.48
C ASP A 195 -25.76 6.84 -10.63
N ASN A 196 -24.73 7.66 -10.34
CA ASN A 196 -23.81 8.14 -11.35
C ASN A 196 -22.88 7.02 -11.85
N GLU A 197 -22.81 6.90 -13.17
CA GLU A 197 -21.99 5.90 -13.88
C GLU A 197 -20.79 6.55 -14.58
N SER A 198 -20.67 7.88 -14.63
CA SER A 198 -19.59 8.55 -15.37
C SER A 198 -18.52 9.13 -14.45
N GLN A 199 -17.25 8.79 -14.68
CA GLN A 199 -16.10 9.37 -13.96
C GLN A 199 -16.13 10.91 -13.97
N ASP A 200 -16.49 11.53 -15.10
CA ASP A 200 -16.48 13.00 -15.26
C ASP A 200 -17.48 13.72 -14.35
N SER A 201 -18.47 13.00 -13.84
CA SER A 201 -19.52 13.53 -12.95
C SER A 201 -19.40 13.00 -11.51
N VAL A 202 -18.32 12.29 -11.18
CA VAL A 202 -18.09 11.79 -9.81
C VAL A 202 -17.73 12.95 -8.89
N GLU A 203 -18.59 13.20 -7.91
CA GLU A 203 -18.27 14.01 -6.74
C GLU A 203 -17.99 13.09 -5.54
N LEU A 204 -16.77 13.10 -5.05
CA LEU A 204 -16.36 12.26 -3.92
C LEU A 204 -16.70 12.91 -2.58
N ARG A 205 -17.04 12.08 -1.60
CA ARG A 205 -17.16 12.46 -0.18
C ARG A 205 -16.43 11.45 0.69
N CYS A 206 -15.70 11.93 1.69
CA CYS A 206 -15.09 11.07 2.68
C CYS A 206 -16.01 10.92 3.90
N ARG A 207 -16.47 9.70 4.20
CA ARG A 207 -17.30 9.42 5.39
C ARG A 207 -16.58 9.64 6.72
N THR A 208 -15.25 9.68 6.67
CA THR A 208 -14.38 9.83 7.83
C THR A 208 -14.23 11.27 8.29
N CYS A 209 -13.78 12.16 7.41
CA CYS A 209 -13.51 13.56 7.76
C CYS A 209 -14.60 14.52 7.27
N GLY A 210 -15.51 14.05 6.40
CA GLY A 210 -16.55 14.87 5.79
C GLY A 210 -16.08 15.72 4.60
N GLU A 211 -14.79 15.70 4.29
CA GLU A 211 -14.23 16.44 3.14
C GLU A 211 -14.63 15.83 1.81
N PHE A 212 -14.50 16.63 0.74
CA PHE A 212 -14.81 16.27 -0.64
C PHE A 212 -13.50 16.23 -1.45
N PRO A 213 -12.81 15.07 -1.52
CA PRO A 213 -11.56 14.95 -2.27
C PRO A 213 -11.77 15.30 -3.74
N VAL A 214 -10.79 16.01 -4.32
CA VAL A 214 -10.77 16.27 -5.76
C VAL A 214 -10.46 14.96 -6.49
N LEU A 215 -11.38 14.52 -7.34
CA LEU A 215 -11.27 13.26 -8.08
C LEU A 215 -9.92 13.11 -8.79
N ALA A 216 -9.47 14.18 -9.45
CA ALA A 216 -8.25 14.16 -10.23
C ALA A 216 -6.99 13.90 -9.38
N ASP A 217 -6.95 14.42 -8.15
CA ASP A 217 -5.85 14.17 -7.22
C ASP A 217 -5.91 12.73 -6.68
N VAL A 218 -7.12 12.20 -6.46
CA VAL A 218 -7.33 10.80 -6.05
C VAL A 218 -6.91 9.83 -7.16
N VAL A 219 -7.25 10.10 -8.42
CA VAL A 219 -6.83 9.29 -9.57
C VAL A 219 -5.31 9.26 -9.67
N GLU A 220 -4.66 10.41 -9.63
CA GLU A 220 -3.19 10.50 -9.67
C GLU A 220 -2.52 9.74 -8.51
N GLN A 221 -3.07 9.84 -7.30
CA GLN A 221 -2.61 9.05 -6.15
C GLN A 221 -2.76 7.54 -6.37
N VAL A 222 -3.85 7.09 -6.99
CA VAL A 222 -4.07 5.67 -7.28
C VAL A 222 -3.06 5.16 -8.31
N ILE A 223 -2.80 5.93 -9.37
CA ILE A 223 -1.82 5.58 -10.41
C ILE A 223 -0.41 5.51 -9.79
N ASP A 224 0.01 6.52 -9.03
CA ASP A 224 1.32 6.53 -8.35
C ASP A 224 1.48 5.34 -7.39
N ARG A 225 0.45 5.03 -6.60
CA ARG A 225 0.51 3.87 -5.69
C ARG A 225 0.61 2.53 -6.44
N THR A 226 0.04 2.45 -7.63
CA THR A 226 0.01 1.22 -8.43
C THR A 226 1.32 1.00 -9.19
N TYR A 227 1.86 2.07 -9.79
CA TYR A 227 2.99 1.98 -10.73
C TYR A 227 4.25 2.74 -10.29
N GLY A 228 4.19 3.59 -9.25
CA GLY A 228 5.30 4.45 -8.84
C GLY A 228 6.55 3.69 -8.40
N VAL A 229 6.40 2.48 -7.84
CA VAL A 229 7.54 1.60 -7.52
C VAL A 229 8.24 1.13 -8.79
N GLU A 230 7.47 0.73 -9.80
CA GLU A 230 8.03 0.33 -11.09
C GLU A 230 8.70 1.51 -11.78
N ALA A 231 8.06 2.68 -11.77
CA ALA A 231 8.62 3.91 -12.33
C ALA A 231 9.98 4.25 -11.69
N TYR A 232 10.06 4.17 -10.36
CA TYR A 232 11.31 4.40 -9.63
C TYR A 232 12.41 3.40 -10.02
N VAL A 233 12.07 2.11 -10.15
CA VAL A 233 13.03 1.06 -10.51
C VAL A 233 13.54 1.24 -11.94
N ARG A 234 12.65 1.48 -12.91
CA ARG A 234 13.02 1.71 -14.32
C ARG A 234 13.97 2.91 -14.44
N HIS A 235 13.62 4.02 -13.78
CA HIS A 235 14.44 5.22 -13.81
C HIS A 235 15.83 5.00 -13.19
N LYS A 236 15.89 4.35 -12.03
CA LYS A 236 17.14 4.20 -11.27
C LYS A 236 18.08 3.14 -11.85
N ASP A 237 17.54 1.99 -12.24
CA ASP A 237 18.35 0.80 -12.55
C ASP A 237 18.57 0.63 -14.06
N ALA A 238 17.60 1.04 -14.89
CA ALA A 238 17.68 0.94 -16.35
C ALA A 238 17.90 2.29 -17.04
N GLY A 239 17.67 3.41 -16.35
CA GLY A 239 17.67 4.74 -16.98
C GLY A 239 16.52 4.91 -17.98
N GLU A 240 15.45 4.13 -17.82
CA GLU A 240 14.26 4.11 -18.68
C GLU A 240 13.15 4.97 -18.06
N GLU A 241 12.35 5.62 -18.91
CA GLU A 241 11.17 6.37 -18.48
C GLU A 241 9.91 5.50 -18.49
N GLY A 242 8.85 5.96 -17.80
CA GLY A 242 7.61 5.21 -17.60
C GLY A 242 7.61 4.33 -16.34
N PRO A 243 6.56 3.52 -16.11
CA PRO A 243 5.42 3.31 -17.00
C PRO A 243 4.33 4.40 -16.89
N ILE A 244 4.53 5.44 -16.08
CA ILE A 244 3.61 6.56 -15.97
C ILE A 244 4.23 7.80 -16.62
N TYR A 245 3.43 8.57 -17.35
CA TYR A 245 3.83 9.78 -18.04
C TYR A 245 2.85 10.93 -17.74
N THR A 246 3.29 12.15 -18.03
CA THR A 246 2.47 13.36 -17.90
C THR A 246 1.59 13.52 -19.12
N CYS A 247 0.28 13.59 -18.91
CA CYS A 247 -0.68 13.83 -19.99
C CYS A 247 -0.60 15.30 -20.46
N PRO A 248 -0.42 15.57 -21.77
CA PRO A 248 -0.32 16.94 -22.28
C PRO A 248 -1.65 17.71 -22.27
N ALA A 249 -2.79 17.03 -22.11
CA ALA A 249 -4.11 17.67 -22.09
C ALA A 249 -4.50 18.18 -20.70
N CYS A 250 -4.10 17.48 -19.62
CA CYS A 250 -4.46 17.84 -18.25
C CYS A 250 -3.27 18.06 -17.31
N ASP A 251 -2.04 17.96 -17.80
CA ASP A 251 -0.78 18.16 -17.07
C ASP A 251 -0.59 17.25 -15.84
N ARG A 252 -1.28 16.10 -15.79
CA ARG A 252 -1.20 15.14 -14.67
C ARG A 252 -0.41 13.89 -15.04
N HIS A 253 0.26 13.31 -14.05
CA HIS A 253 1.05 12.09 -14.19
C HIS A 253 0.15 10.85 -14.14
N THR A 254 -0.71 10.73 -15.14
CA THR A 254 -1.85 9.78 -15.18
C THR A 254 -1.99 9.08 -16.54
N LEU A 255 -0.97 9.19 -17.39
CA LEU A 255 -0.89 8.46 -18.64
C LEU A 255 -0.11 7.17 -18.39
N VAL A 256 -0.75 6.01 -18.50
CA VAL A 256 -0.15 4.72 -18.16
C VAL A 256 0.22 3.95 -19.43
N GLU A 257 1.45 3.42 -19.45
CA GLU A 257 1.91 2.55 -20.53
C GLU A 257 1.01 1.32 -20.68
N GLY A 258 0.51 1.09 -21.91
CA GLY A 258 -0.39 -0.02 -22.22
C GLY A 258 -1.88 0.29 -22.01
N GLU A 259 -2.23 1.51 -21.61
CA GLU A 259 -3.61 2.02 -21.65
C GLU A 259 -3.81 2.92 -22.88
N ASP A 260 -5.05 2.99 -23.38
CA ASP A 260 -5.39 3.73 -24.61
C ASP A 260 -5.69 5.21 -24.36
N ALA A 261 -5.85 5.63 -23.10
CA ALA A 261 -6.23 6.99 -22.74
C ALA A 261 -5.68 7.41 -21.37
N CYS A 262 -5.67 8.71 -21.11
CA CYS A 262 -5.31 9.26 -19.80
C CYS A 262 -6.34 8.86 -18.74
N ALA A 263 -5.88 8.30 -17.62
CA ALA A 263 -6.73 7.87 -16.52
C ALA A 263 -7.55 9.00 -15.88
N ASN A 264 -7.10 10.26 -16.02
CA ASN A 264 -7.78 11.41 -15.44
C ASN A 264 -8.76 12.10 -16.40
N CYS A 265 -8.32 12.48 -17.60
CA CYS A 265 -9.12 13.29 -18.52
C CYS A 265 -9.65 12.53 -19.76
N ASN A 266 -9.36 11.23 -19.87
CA ASN A 266 -9.73 10.40 -21.02
C ASN A 266 -9.15 10.85 -22.37
N GLU A 267 -8.08 11.66 -22.38
CA GLU A 267 -7.38 12.02 -23.61
C GLU A 267 -6.76 10.76 -24.24
N SER A 268 -7.13 10.47 -25.48
CA SER A 268 -6.69 9.26 -26.19
C SER A 268 -5.22 9.33 -26.58
N LEU A 269 -4.51 8.21 -26.46
CA LEU A 269 -3.19 8.00 -27.02
C LEU A 269 -3.28 7.60 -28.49
N ASP A 270 -3.61 8.56 -29.36
CA ASP A 270 -3.64 8.33 -30.81
C ASP A 270 -2.28 8.65 -31.43
N TYR A 271 -1.33 7.70 -31.28
CA TYR A 271 -0.01 7.80 -31.91
C TYR A 271 0.34 6.55 -32.69
N ALA A 272 1.16 6.70 -33.73
CA ALA A 272 1.67 5.58 -34.49
C ALA A 272 2.59 4.73 -33.58
N SER A 273 2.13 3.56 -33.17
CA SER A 273 2.90 2.67 -32.30
C SER A 273 4.10 2.03 -33.00
N GLU A 274 4.22 2.13 -34.31
CA GLU A 274 5.31 1.58 -35.12
C GLU A 274 5.92 2.66 -36.03
N CYS A 275 7.24 2.67 -36.12
CA CYS A 275 8.00 3.56 -36.97
C CYS A 275 7.84 3.17 -38.45
N GLU A 276 7.36 4.10 -39.28
CA GLU A 276 7.13 3.86 -40.71
C GLU A 276 8.39 3.44 -41.49
N ARG A 277 9.57 3.82 -40.99
CA ARG A 277 10.86 3.54 -41.66
C ARG A 277 11.46 2.19 -41.28
N CYS A 278 11.40 1.80 -40.02
CA CYS A 278 12.11 0.60 -39.53
C CYS A 278 11.18 -0.47 -38.93
N GLY A 279 9.90 -0.16 -38.73
CA GLY A 279 8.91 -1.07 -38.12
C GLY A 279 9.12 -1.29 -36.62
N ASN A 280 10.06 -0.60 -35.97
CA ASN A 280 10.23 -0.69 -34.51
C ASN A 280 9.13 0.07 -33.79
N GLY A 281 8.79 -0.37 -32.58
CA GLY A 281 7.85 0.35 -31.72
C GLY A 281 8.29 1.78 -31.44
N ILE A 282 7.35 2.72 -31.49
CA ILE A 282 7.51 4.09 -30.98
C ILE A 282 7.08 4.08 -29.51
N SER A 283 7.92 4.58 -28.63
CA SER A 283 7.59 4.68 -27.21
C SER A 283 6.63 5.85 -26.96
N ILE A 284 5.88 5.81 -25.86
CA ILE A 284 5.07 6.96 -25.43
C ILE A 284 5.97 8.18 -25.22
N GLN A 285 7.20 7.99 -24.71
CA GLN A 285 8.14 9.09 -24.55
C GLN A 285 8.54 9.73 -25.89
N ASP A 286 8.84 8.93 -26.91
CA ASP A 286 9.14 9.44 -28.25
C ASP A 286 7.95 10.28 -28.77
N PHE A 287 6.71 9.81 -28.57
CA PHE A 287 5.51 10.56 -28.93
C PHE A 287 5.40 11.90 -28.17
N LEU A 288 5.57 11.88 -26.84
CA LEU A 288 5.50 13.08 -26.00
C LEU A 288 6.61 14.10 -26.29
N ASP A 289 7.77 13.63 -26.75
CA ASP A 289 8.89 14.48 -27.21
C ASP A 289 8.60 15.17 -28.56
N GLY A 290 7.40 14.97 -29.13
CA GLY A 290 6.96 15.58 -30.37
C GLY A 290 7.44 14.84 -31.62
N LEU A 291 7.76 13.54 -31.50
CA LEU A 291 8.00 12.66 -32.66
C LEU A 291 6.68 12.10 -33.19
N ASP A 292 5.72 12.99 -33.45
CA ASP A 292 4.38 12.67 -33.95
C ASP A 292 4.36 12.28 -35.44
N GLY A 293 5.47 12.47 -36.16
CA GLY A 293 5.62 12.19 -37.58
C GLY A 293 5.77 10.71 -37.96
N GLY A 294 5.40 9.76 -37.10
CA GLY A 294 5.46 8.32 -37.40
C GLY A 294 6.87 7.74 -37.47
N LEU A 295 7.88 8.43 -36.93
CA LEU A 295 9.27 7.96 -36.89
C LEU A 295 9.75 7.82 -35.44
N CYS A 296 10.42 6.71 -35.12
CA CYS A 296 11.10 6.58 -33.83
C CYS A 296 12.26 7.56 -33.70
N SER A 297 12.67 7.85 -32.47
CA SER A 297 13.74 8.79 -32.12
C SER A 297 15.03 8.58 -32.94
N TYR A 298 15.45 7.33 -33.13
CA TYR A 298 16.62 7.01 -33.96
C TYR A 298 16.43 7.41 -35.44
N CYS A 299 15.28 7.09 -36.03
CA CYS A 299 15.00 7.39 -37.43
C CYS A 299 14.82 8.90 -37.67
N SER A 300 14.23 9.61 -36.71
CA SER A 300 14.12 11.07 -36.71
C SER A 300 15.52 11.72 -36.67
N TRP A 301 16.37 11.31 -35.72
CA TRP A 301 17.75 11.82 -35.61
C TRP A 301 18.57 11.60 -36.88
N GLN A 302 18.46 10.42 -37.51
CA GLN A 302 19.13 10.13 -38.78
C GLN A 302 18.68 11.07 -39.91
N MET A 303 17.38 11.41 -39.97
CA MET A 303 16.85 12.31 -40.98
C MET A 303 17.36 13.74 -40.79
N GLU A 304 17.32 14.23 -39.55
CA GLU A 304 17.87 15.55 -39.22
C GLU A 304 19.36 15.65 -39.54
N LYS A 305 20.13 14.59 -39.28
CA LYS A 305 21.56 14.58 -39.56
C LYS A 305 21.83 14.72 -41.07
N ILE A 306 21.10 13.99 -41.91
CA ILE A 306 21.22 14.08 -43.37
C ILE A 306 20.88 15.51 -43.84
N MET A 307 19.79 16.10 -43.34
CA MET A 307 19.37 17.47 -43.69
C MET A 307 20.34 18.57 -43.25
N ARG A 308 21.21 18.31 -42.26
CA ARG A 308 22.26 19.26 -41.82
C ARG A 308 23.56 19.11 -42.61
N GLU A 309 23.75 17.99 -43.31
CA GLU A 309 24.94 17.69 -44.10
C GLU A 309 24.79 18.03 -45.59
N ASP A 310 23.56 18.31 -46.07
CA ASP A 310 23.21 18.85 -47.39
C ASP A 310 23.12 20.40 -47.39
#